data_AF-A0A8J3KZ60-F1
#
_entry.id   AF-A0A8J3KZ60-F1
#
_cell.length_a   1.000
_cell.length_b   1.000
_cell.length_c   1.000
_cell.angle_alpha   90.00
_cell.angle_beta   90.00
_cell.angle_gamma   90.00
#
_symmetry.space_group_name_H-M   'P 1'
#
loop_
_entity.id
_entity.type
_entity.pdbx_description
1 polymer ?
#
loop_
_entity_poly.entity_id
_entity_poly.type
_entity_poly.pdbx_seq_one_letter_code
_entity_poly.pdbx_strand_id
1 'polypeptide(L)' 'MQLLSIEVVSDDLYYVTFRKDAEDIRVQLEVDRLADGMPRVAFEPYLPSLGFDGDPRPLYALGIALRVARESLRGESQ' A
#
# COMPACT_ATOMS: atom_id res chain seq x y z
N MET A 1 -10.10 7.97 -9.38
CA MET A 1 -9.25 7.79 -8.19
C MET A 1 -7.86 8.34 -8.48
N GLN A 2 -7.29 9.14 -7.59
CA GLN A 2 -5.97 9.77 -7.73
C GLN A 2 -5.13 9.47 -6.48
N LEU A 3 -3.86 9.10 -6.64
CA LEU A 3 -2.91 9.00 -5.52
C LEU A 3 -2.51 10.41 -5.05
N LEU A 4 -2.64 10.69 -3.75
CA LEU A 4 -2.28 11.97 -3.15
C LEU A 4 -0.96 11.91 -2.40
N SER A 5 -0.77 10.90 -1.54
CA SER A 5 0.44 10.77 -0.73
C SER A 5 0.73 9.32 -0.37
N ILE A 6 2.02 9.07 -0.14
CA ILE A 6 2.52 7.84 0.47
C ILE A 6 3.36 8.28 1.67
N GLU A 7 3.01 7.77 2.85
CA GLU A 7 3.75 7.97 4.08
C GLU A 7 4.34 6.63 4.51
N VAL A 8 5.65 6.62 4.75
CA VAL A 8 6.37 5.45 5.23
C VAL A 8 6.44 5.52 6.75
N VAL A 9 5.78 4.58 7.43
CA VAL A 9 5.72 4.56 8.90
C VAL A 9 6.83 3.67 9.47
N SER A 10 6.99 2.48 8.90
CA SER A 10 8.02 1.51 9.30
C SER A 10 8.52 0.77 8.07
N ASP A 11 9.44 -0.20 8.26
CA ASP A 11 9.99 -1.04 7.19
C ASP A 11 8.93 -1.72 6.33
N ASP A 12 7.81 -2.10 6.96
CA ASP A 12 6.77 -2.91 6.38
C ASP A 12 5.39 -2.22 6.50
N LEU A 13 5.33 -0.95 6.89
CA LEU A 13 4.07 -0.22 7.07
C LEU A 13 4.06 1.11 6.32
N TYR A 14 3.01 1.30 5.54
CA TYR A 14 2.78 2.48 4.72
C TYR A 14 1.36 3.00 4.95
N TYR A 15 1.17 4.31 4.91
CA TYR A 15 -0.15 4.90 4.68
C TYR A 15 -0.19 5.49 3.28
N VAL A 16 -1.22 5.12 2.52
CA VAL A 16 -1.45 5.64 1.17
C VAL A 16 -2.77 6.39 1.14
N THR A 17 -2.73 7.65 0.73
CA THR A 17 -3.93 8.48 0.62
C THR A 17 -4.34 8.60 -0.84
N PHE A 18 -5.59 8.25 -1.13
CA PHE A 18 -6.21 8.40 -2.44
C PHE A 18 -7.33 9.43 -2.38
N ARG A 19 -7.59 10.14 -3.48
CA ARG A 19 -8.81 10.92 -3.69
C ARG A 19 -9.77 10.21 -4.63
N LYS A 20 -11.02 10.05 -4.22
CA LYS A 20 -12.11 9.51 -5.03
C LYS A 20 -13.37 10.31 -4.76
N ASP A 21 -14.02 10.82 -5.81
CA ASP A 21 -15.31 11.52 -5.70
C ASP A 21 -15.32 12.65 -4.64
N ALA A 22 -14.21 13.40 -4.53
CA ALA A 22 -13.94 14.44 -3.53
C ALA A 22 -13.76 13.96 -2.08
N GLU A 23 -13.74 12.66 -1.83
CA GLU A 23 -13.35 12.04 -0.56
C GLU A 23 -11.87 11.66 -0.58
N ASP A 24 -11.17 11.97 0.52
CA ASP A 24 -9.80 11.53 0.75
C ASP A 24 -9.83 10.25 1.60
N ILE A 25 -9.37 9.15 1.02
CA ILE A 25 -9.37 7.82 1.64
C ILE A 25 -7.93 7.47 1.97
N ARG A 26 -7.65 7.32 3.27
CA ARG A 26 -6.36 6.86 3.76
C ARG A 26 -6.41 5.36 3.96
N VAL A 27 -5.42 4.67 3.43
CA VAL A 27 -5.31 3.21 3.46
C VAL A 27 -4.02 2.85 4.14
N GLN A 28 -4.10 2.09 5.22
CA GLN A 28 -2.93 1.40 5.76
C GLN A 28 -2.53 0.27 4.82
N LEU A 29 -1.25 0.15 4.48
CA LEU A 29 -0.69 -1.00 3.79
C LEU A 29 0.41 -1.57 4.67
N GLU A 30 0.13 -2.72 5.28
CA GLU A 30 1.15 -3.54 5.90
C GLU A 30 1.69 -4.53 4.86
N VAL A 31 3.01 -4.67 4.77
CA VAL A 31 3.71 -5.51 3.80
C VAL A 31 4.60 -6.44 4.61
N ASP A 32 3.95 -7.41 5.26
CA ASP A 32 4.63 -8.31 6.18
C ASP A 32 5.74 -9.12 5.50
N ARG A 33 6.79 -9.47 6.26
CA ARG A 33 7.92 -10.30 5.80
C ARG A 33 7.51 -11.76 5.98
N LEU A 34 7.07 -12.38 4.91
CA LEU A 34 6.13 -13.50 5.00
C LEU A 34 6.67 -14.81 5.55
N ALA A 35 5.79 -15.52 6.26
CA ALA A 35 5.87 -16.96 6.49
C ALA A 35 5.65 -17.79 5.20
N ASP A 36 5.02 -17.24 4.14
CA ASP A 36 4.67 -17.96 2.90
C ASP A 36 4.80 -17.12 1.59
N GLY A 37 5.59 -16.04 1.57
CA GLY A 37 5.89 -15.25 0.36
C GLY A 37 4.77 -14.39 -0.27
N MET A 38 3.54 -14.32 0.28
CA MET A 38 2.44 -13.45 -0.23
C MET A 38 2.01 -12.26 0.66
N PRO A 39 2.37 -10.98 0.36
CA PRO A 39 2.24 -9.87 1.30
C PRO A 39 0.82 -9.66 1.82
N ARG A 40 0.69 -9.46 3.15
CA ARG A 40 -0.59 -9.26 3.83
C ARG A 40 -0.91 -7.78 3.99
N VAL A 41 -1.63 -7.23 3.04
CA VAL A 41 -2.19 -5.90 3.13
C VAL A 41 -3.51 -5.94 3.90
N ALA A 42 -3.53 -5.31 5.08
CA ALA A 42 -4.72 -5.04 5.87
C ALA A 42 -5.23 -3.62 5.55
N PHE A 43 -6.53 -3.45 5.34
CA PHE A 43 -7.14 -2.19 4.90
C PHE A 43 -8.03 -1.61 5.98
N GLU A 44 -7.74 -0.39 6.43
CA GLU A 44 -8.70 0.44 7.12
C GLU A 44 -8.72 1.85 6.53
N PRO A 45 -9.89 2.39 6.11
CA PRO A 45 -11.24 1.80 6.14
C PRO A 45 -11.60 0.92 4.92
N TYR A 46 -12.81 0.34 4.93
CA TYR A 46 -13.38 -0.70 4.05
C TYR A 46 -13.05 -0.55 2.53
N LEU A 47 -12.51 -1.62 1.92
CA LEU A 47 -12.13 -1.75 0.49
C LEU A 47 -13.16 -1.29 -0.56
N PRO A 48 -14.48 -1.54 -0.41
CA PRO A 48 -15.49 -1.10 -1.38
C PRO A 48 -15.55 0.41 -1.56
N SER A 49 -15.25 1.19 -0.51
CA SER A 49 -15.23 2.66 -0.58
C SER A 49 -14.19 3.17 -1.57
N LEU A 50 -13.10 2.42 -1.76
CA LEU A 50 -12.01 2.76 -2.67
C LEU A 50 -12.35 2.49 -4.15
N GLY A 51 -13.47 1.85 -4.47
CA GLY A 51 -13.81 1.50 -5.86
C GLY A 51 -12.95 0.37 -6.44
N PHE A 52 -12.29 -0.40 -5.58
CA PHE A 52 -11.93 -1.77 -5.90
C PHE A 52 -13.22 -2.57 -5.80
N ASP A 53 -13.62 -3.27 -6.87
CA ASP A 53 -14.86 -4.08 -6.95
C ASP A 53 -14.81 -5.30 -6.01
N GLY A 54 -14.54 -5.08 -4.72
CA GLY A 54 -14.16 -6.12 -3.75
C GLY A 54 -12.80 -6.75 -4.00
N ASP A 55 -12.03 -6.29 -5.01
CA ASP A 55 -10.74 -6.89 -5.39
C ASP A 55 -9.54 -6.14 -4.78
N PRO A 56 -8.92 -6.67 -3.72
CA PRO A 56 -7.75 -6.05 -3.09
C PRO A 56 -6.44 -6.17 -3.90
N ARG A 57 -6.41 -6.92 -5.01
CA ARG A 57 -5.17 -7.17 -5.80
C ARG A 57 -4.39 -5.91 -6.18
N PRO A 58 -5.01 -4.79 -6.60
CA PRO A 58 -4.23 -3.60 -6.93
C PRO A 58 -3.50 -2.99 -5.73
N LEU A 59 -4.07 -3.10 -4.53
CA LEU A 59 -3.42 -2.61 -3.31
C LEU A 59 -2.31 -3.55 -2.82
N TYR A 60 -2.47 -4.87 -3.01
CA TYR A 60 -1.37 -5.83 -2.84
C TYR A 60 -0.20 -5.51 -3.77
N ALA A 61 -0.48 -5.28 -5.06
CA ALA A 61 0.54 -4.90 -6.04
C ALA A 61 1.24 -3.58 -5.67
N LEU A 62 0.49 -2.60 -5.16
CA LEU A 62 1.06 -1.35 -4.66
C LEU A 62 1.98 -1.57 -3.45
N GLY A 63 1.54 -2.34 -2.46
CA GLY A 63 2.37 -2.68 -1.29
C GLY A 63 3.70 -3.33 -1.68
N ILE A 64 3.67 -4.29 -2.62
CA ILE A 64 4.88 -4.93 -3.16
C ILE A 64 5.78 -3.90 -3.85
N ALA A 65 5.22 -3.08 -4.75
CA ALA A 65 5.99 -2.09 -5.49
C ALA A 65 6.68 -1.08 -4.56
N LEU A 66 6.01 -0.65 -3.49
CA LEU A 66 6.59 0.24 -2.48
C LEU A 66 7.75 -0.41 -1.72
N ARG A 67 7.63 -1.70 -1.39
CA ARG A 67 8.69 -2.45 -0.72
C ARG A 67 9.91 -2.62 -1.64
N VAL A 68 9.69 -3.06 -2.88
CA VAL A 68 10.76 -3.24 -3.89
C VAL A 68 11.48 -1.92 -4.16
N ALA A 69 10.75 -0.84 -4.42
CA ALA A 69 11.34 0.48 -4.67
C ALA A 69 12.22 0.92 -3.48
N ARG A 70 11.76 0.68 -2.26
CA ARG A 70 12.55 1.00 -1.05
C ARG A 70 13.81 0.13 -0.91
N GLU A 71 13.75 -1.15 -1.25
CA GLU A 71 14.95 -2.01 -1.25
C GLU A 71 15.96 -1.56 -2.28
N SER A 72 15.51 -1.17 -3.48
CA SER A 72 16.37 -0.60 -4.50
C SER A 72 17.06 0.67 -3.98
N LEU A 73 16.31 1.60 -3.39
CA LEU A 73 16.87 2.84 -2.82
C LEU A 73 17.85 2.58 -1.65
N ARG A 74 17.66 1.50 -0.89
CA ARG A 74 18.61 1.08 0.17
C ARG A 74 19.84 0.38 -0.40
N GLY A 75 19.67 -0.36 -1.50
CA GLY A 75 20.73 -1.14 -2.17
C GLY A 75 21.65 -0.31 -3.05
N GLU A 76 21.20 0.85 -3.55
CA GLU A 76 22.03 1.81 -4.30
C GLU A 76 23.06 2.57 -3.43
N SER A 77 23.17 2.24 -2.13
CA SER A 77 24.16 2.81 -1.21
C SER A 77 25.39 1.91 -0.97
N GLN A 78 25.65 0.91 -1.83
CA GLN A 78 26.85 0.06 -1.76
C GLN A 78 27.79 0.27 -2.95
#